data_AF-A0A2H8TQP6-F1
#
_entry.id   AF-A0A2H8TQP6-F1
#
_cell.length_a   1.000
_cell.length_b   1.000
_cell.length_c   1.000
_cell.angle_alpha   90.00
_cell.angle_beta   90.00
_cell.angle_gamma   90.00
#
_symmetry.space_group_name_H-M   'P 1'
#
loop_
_entity.id
_entity.type
_entity.pdbx_description
1 polymer ?
#
loop_
_entity_poly.entity_id
_entity_poly.type
_entity_poly.pdbx_seq_one_letter_code
_entity_poly.pdbx_strand_id
1 'polypeptide(L)'
;LKKDQELIKVKPSNDNNTVLEIPIFSDEFLNFNKGRDTELRYLRKKVTDQEQEVSVLDKHIENMHNGIDKLMANTENFKAGCSKYEQYLIKLRPLLLDALADISFPENIEPPTNETIDTFMINLATLLTNGTDTGTDLSWIENVKKAISKLDFSQC
;
A
#
# COMPACT_ATOMS: atom_id res chain seq x y z
N LEU A 1 -24.21 -11.61 -12.61
CA LEU A 1 -24.93 -12.24 -13.74
C LEU A 1 -25.03 -11.23 -14.88
N LYS A 2 -24.06 -11.22 -15.81
CA LYS A 2 -24.23 -10.52 -17.09
C LYS A 2 -24.80 -11.54 -18.07
N LYS A 3 -25.99 -11.22 -18.58
CA LYS A 3 -26.80 -12.07 -19.44
C LYS A 3 -26.09 -12.19 -20.78
N ASP A 4 -25.70 -13.42 -21.13
CA ASP A 4 -25.20 -13.76 -22.45
C ASP A 4 -26.24 -13.35 -23.49
N GLN A 5 -25.99 -12.22 -24.15
CA GLN A 5 -26.61 -11.95 -25.43
C GLN A 5 -25.85 -12.80 -26.45
N GLU A 6 -26.29 -14.04 -26.59
CA GLU A 6 -26.12 -14.79 -27.85
C GLU A 6 -26.78 -13.96 -28.96
N LEU A 7 -26.03 -13.00 -29.50
CA LEU A 7 -26.32 -12.39 -30.78
C LEU A 7 -26.21 -13.51 -31.79
N ILE A 8 -27.37 -13.98 -32.24
CA ILE A 8 -27.59 -14.84 -33.39
C ILE A 8 -26.50 -14.51 -34.40
N LYS A 9 -25.52 -15.40 -34.48
CA LYS A 9 -24.50 -15.37 -35.51
C LYS A 9 -25.22 -15.73 -36.79
N VAL A 10 -25.91 -14.76 -37.37
CA VAL A 10 -26.23 -14.80 -38.79
C VAL A 10 -24.86 -14.78 -39.45
N LYS A 11 -24.35 -16.00 -39.67
CA LYS A 11 -23.17 -16.24 -40.47
C LYS A 11 -23.43 -15.46 -41.77
N PRO A 12 -22.67 -14.41 -42.09
CA PRO A 12 -22.76 -13.87 -43.44
C PRO A 12 -22.43 -15.06 -44.33
N SER A 13 -23.35 -15.41 -45.25
CA SER A 13 -23.05 -16.49 -46.18
C SER A 13 -21.71 -16.10 -46.81
N ASN A 14 -20.75 -17.00 -46.66
CA ASN A 14 -19.41 -16.82 -47.16
C ASN A 14 -19.47 -17.08 -48.67
N ASP A 15 -20.15 -16.20 -49.40
CA ASP A 15 -20.13 -16.14 -50.86
C ASP A 15 -19.19 -15.00 -51.25
N ASN A 16 -17.96 -15.06 -50.74
CA ASN A 16 -16.85 -14.17 -51.09
C ASN A 16 -16.33 -14.43 -52.51
N ASN A 17 -17.17 -14.82 -53.48
CA ASN A 17 -16.68 -15.03 -54.84
C ASN A 17 -17.69 -14.89 -55.97
N THR A 18 -18.85 -14.28 -55.73
CA THR A 18 -19.72 -13.89 -56.81
C THR A 18 -19.96 -12.39 -56.71
N VAL A 19 -19.14 -11.65 -57.47
CA VAL A 19 -19.67 -10.52 -58.22
C VAL A 19 -20.77 -11.11 -59.12
N LEU A 20 -21.93 -11.40 -58.53
CA LEU A 20 -23.13 -11.69 -59.29
C LEU A 20 -23.32 -10.43 -60.14
N GLU A 21 -23.55 -10.61 -61.44
CA GLU A 21 -24.10 -9.55 -62.28
C GLU A 21 -25.49 -9.21 -61.75
N ILE A 22 -25.56 -8.54 -60.59
CA ILE A 22 -26.80 -8.06 -60.03
C ILE A 22 -27.16 -6.83 -60.87
N PRO A 23 -28.23 -6.88 -61.67
CA PRO A 23 -28.59 -5.76 -62.52
C PRO A 23 -28.84 -4.52 -61.65
N ILE A 24 -28.27 -3.38 -62.06
CA ILE A 24 -28.50 -2.11 -61.38
C ILE A 24 -30.00 -1.82 -61.29
N PHE A 25 -30.44 -1.33 -60.13
CA PHE A 25 -31.84 -1.05 -59.81
C PHE A 25 -32.78 -2.26 -59.73
N SER A 26 -32.26 -3.49 -59.71
CA SER A 26 -33.06 -4.65 -59.29
C SER A 26 -33.34 -4.64 -57.78
N ASP A 27 -34.39 -5.34 -57.35
CA ASP A 27 -34.71 -5.52 -55.93
C ASP A 27 -33.55 -6.20 -55.18
N GLU A 28 -32.84 -7.12 -55.85
CA GLU A 28 -31.64 -7.77 -55.32
C GLU A 28 -30.50 -6.77 -55.10
N PHE A 29 -30.27 -5.84 -56.04
CA PHE A 29 -29.27 -4.77 -55.90
C PHE A 29 -29.58 -3.84 -54.72
N LEU A 30 -30.85 -3.44 -54.57
CA LEU A 30 -31.28 -2.58 -53.47
C LEU A 30 -31.11 -3.28 -52.11
N ASN A 31 -31.50 -4.55 -52.01
CA ASN A 31 -31.34 -5.34 -50.79
C ASN A 31 -29.86 -5.58 -50.44
N PHE A 32 -29.02 -5.88 -51.43
CA PHE A 32 -27.58 -6.02 -51.24
C PHE A 32 -26.93 -4.73 -50.71
N ASN A 33 -27.21 -3.58 -51.34
CA ASN A 33 -26.70 -2.29 -50.86
C ASN A 33 -27.19 -1.97 -49.45
N LYS A 34 -28.47 -2.21 -49.16
CA LYS A 34 -29.03 -2.02 -47.82
C LYS A 34 -28.34 -2.90 -46.78
N GLY A 35 -28.03 -4.15 -47.12
CA GLY A 35 -27.27 -5.07 -46.28
C GLY A 35 -25.87 -4.54 -45.98
N ARG A 36 -25.14 -4.12 -47.03
CA ARG A 36 -23.80 -3.52 -46.91
C ARG A 36 -23.80 -2.23 -46.09
N ASP A 37 -24.76 -1.34 -46.30
CA ASP A 37 -24.88 -0.10 -45.53
C ASP A 37 -25.17 -0.38 -44.05
N THR A 38 -25.98 -1.40 -43.77
CA THR A 38 -26.26 -1.84 -42.40
C THR A 38 -25.02 -2.42 -41.74
N GLU A 39 -24.26 -3.26 -42.44
CA GLU A 39 -23.01 -3.83 -41.97
C GLU A 39 -21.95 -2.74 -41.71
N LEU A 40 -21.78 -1.79 -42.64
CA LEU A 40 -20.89 -0.64 -42.47
C LEU A 40 -21.26 0.20 -41.25
N ARG A 41 -22.57 0.43 -41.02
CA ARG A 41 -23.03 1.15 -39.83
C ARG A 41 -22.74 0.37 -38.55
N TYR A 42 -22.94 -0.94 -38.56
CA TYR A 42 -22.63 -1.81 -37.44
C TYR A 42 -21.14 -1.82 -37.12
N LEU A 43 -20.28 -1.94 -38.14
CA LEU A 43 -18.82 -1.92 -37.98
C LEU A 43 -18.35 -0.58 -37.42
N ARG A 44 -18.85 0.54 -37.95
CA ARG A 44 -18.54 1.88 -37.41
C ARG A 44 -18.91 2.00 -35.94
N LYS A 45 -20.11 1.52 -35.56
CA LYS A 45 -20.52 1.50 -34.16
C LYS A 45 -19.56 0.67 -33.30
N LYS A 46 -19.19 -0.53 -33.76
CA LYS A 46 -18.24 -1.38 -33.04
C LYS A 46 -16.87 -0.76 -32.86
N VAL A 47 -16.36 -0.07 -33.87
CA VAL A 47 -15.10 0.66 -33.78
C VAL A 47 -15.20 1.74 -32.70
N THR A 48 -16.26 2.55 -32.71
CA THR A 48 -16.47 3.58 -31.67
C THR A 48 -16.61 2.98 -30.27
N ASP A 49 -17.36 1.88 -30.13
CA ASP A 49 -17.51 1.19 -28.83
C ASP A 49 -16.13 0.69 -28.34
N GLN A 50 -15.30 0.14 -29.23
CA GLN A 50 -13.95 -0.33 -28.88
C GLN A 50 -13.00 0.81 -28.52
N GLU A 51 -13.03 1.93 -29.26
CA GLU A 51 -12.26 3.13 -28.95
C GLU A 51 -12.61 3.67 -27.55
N GLN A 52 -13.90 3.64 -27.18
CA GLN A 52 -14.34 4.05 -25.86
C GLN A 52 -13.81 3.12 -24.75
N GLU A 53 -13.84 1.80 -24.96
CA GLU A 53 -13.30 0.84 -23.99
C GLU A 53 -11.78 0.99 -23.83
N VAL A 54 -11.04 1.23 -24.92
CA VAL A 54 -9.60 1.52 -24.87
C VAL A 54 -9.32 2.79 -24.06
N SER A 55 -10.08 3.86 -24.28
CA SER A 55 -9.93 5.11 -23.51
C SER A 55 -10.18 4.91 -22.01
N VAL A 56 -11.14 4.06 -21.63
CA VAL A 56 -11.39 3.71 -20.23
C VAL A 56 -10.21 2.95 -19.63
N LEU A 57 -9.65 1.99 -20.37
CA LEU A 57 -8.49 1.22 -19.93
C LEU A 57 -7.24 2.09 -19.77
N ASP A 58 -6.97 2.99 -20.71
CA ASP A 58 -5.84 3.92 -20.64
C ASP A 58 -5.91 4.78 -19.38
N LYS A 59 -7.10 5.30 -19.07
CA LYS A 59 -7.34 6.05 -17.83
C LYS A 59 -7.15 5.19 -16.59
N HIS A 60 -7.52 3.91 -16.63
CA HIS A 60 -7.30 3.00 -15.51
C HIS A 60 -5.80 2.75 -15.29
N ILE A 61 -5.05 2.53 -16.37
CA ILE A 61 -3.59 2.37 -16.34
C ILE A 61 -2.93 3.63 -15.73
N GLU A 62 -3.33 4.81 -16.18
CA GLU A 62 -2.84 6.09 -15.61
C GLU A 62 -3.13 6.20 -14.11
N ASN A 63 -4.36 5.88 -13.68
CA ASN A 63 -4.72 5.87 -12.26
C ASN A 63 -3.90 4.87 -11.45
N MET A 64 -3.62 3.68 -12.01
CA MET A 64 -2.80 2.67 -11.36
C MET A 64 -1.35 3.13 -11.19
N HIS A 65 -0.75 3.75 -12.23
CA HIS A 65 0.59 4.34 -12.12
C HIS A 65 0.64 5.43 -11.05
N ASN A 66 -0.34 6.35 -11.04
CA ASN A 66 -0.44 7.38 -10.01
C ASN A 66 -0.60 6.79 -8.59
N GLY A 67 -1.30 5.66 -8.47
CA GLY A 67 -1.42 4.92 -7.22
C GLY A 67 -0.09 4.31 -6.74
N ILE A 68 0.67 3.73 -7.67
CA ILE A 68 2.00 3.17 -7.41
C ILE A 68 2.96 4.27 -6.93
N ASP A 69 3.02 5.41 -7.63
CA ASP A 69 3.93 6.51 -7.27
C ASP A 69 3.64 7.05 -5.86
N LYS A 70 2.36 7.21 -5.51
CA LYS A 70 1.95 7.62 -4.16
C LYS A 70 2.33 6.58 -3.11
N LEU A 71 2.16 5.30 -3.41
CA LEU A 71 2.51 4.22 -2.49
C LEU A 71 4.03 4.14 -2.27
N MET A 72 4.81 4.32 -3.33
CA MET A 72 6.27 4.38 -3.26
C MET A 72 6.73 5.56 -2.39
N ALA A 73 6.22 6.76 -2.64
CA ALA A 73 6.55 7.95 -1.84
C ALA A 73 6.19 7.75 -0.34
N ASN A 74 5.02 7.17 -0.05
CA ASN A 74 4.62 6.86 1.33
C ASN A 74 5.55 5.82 1.98
N THR A 75 5.98 4.81 1.21
CA THR A 75 6.91 3.78 1.69
C THR A 75 8.28 4.38 2.02
N GLU A 76 8.78 5.28 1.18
CA GLU A 76 10.04 6.00 1.42
C GLU A 76 9.95 6.88 2.67
N ASN A 77 8.86 7.64 2.82
CA ASN A 77 8.60 8.44 4.01
C ASN A 77 8.54 7.58 5.29
N PHE A 78 7.87 6.43 5.23
CA PHE A 78 7.80 5.51 6.37
C PHE A 78 9.19 4.95 6.71
N LYS A 79 9.97 4.51 5.71
CA LYS A 79 11.35 4.03 5.90
C LYS A 79 12.24 5.10 6.52
N ALA A 80 12.14 6.34 6.04
CA ALA A 80 12.89 7.48 6.61
C ALA A 80 12.51 7.72 8.07
N GLY A 81 11.21 7.65 8.40
CA GLY A 81 10.71 7.73 9.77
C GLY A 81 11.27 6.62 10.66
N CYS A 82 11.15 5.35 10.23
CA CYS A 82 11.71 4.20 10.96
C CYS A 82 13.21 4.35 11.18
N SER A 83 13.99 4.74 10.16
CA SER A 83 15.42 4.95 10.29
C SER A 83 15.76 6.05 11.29
N LYS A 84 14.97 7.13 11.33
CA LYS A 84 15.13 8.19 12.34
C LYS A 84 14.90 7.66 13.77
N TYR A 85 13.86 6.87 13.99
CA TYR A 85 13.61 6.26 15.30
C TYR A 85 14.71 5.27 15.70
N GLU A 86 15.21 4.49 14.74
CA GLU A 86 16.31 3.56 14.99
C GLU A 86 17.60 4.30 15.37
N GLN A 87 17.93 5.40 14.68
CA GLN A 87 19.05 6.27 15.05
C GLN A 87 18.87 6.87 16.45
N TYR A 88 17.66 7.30 16.80
CA TYR A 88 17.36 7.80 18.13
C TYR A 88 17.61 6.72 19.20
N LEU A 89 17.17 5.47 18.96
CA LEU A 89 17.43 4.35 19.87
C LEU A 89 18.92 4.02 20.00
N ILE A 90 19.67 4.04 18.88
CA ILE A 90 21.13 3.80 18.89
C ILE A 90 21.86 4.81 19.77
N LYS A 91 21.40 6.06 19.82
CA LYS A 91 21.99 7.10 20.68
C LYS A 91 21.46 7.07 22.11
N LEU A 92 20.19 6.76 22.31
CA LEU A 92 19.57 6.76 23.63
C LEU A 92 20.07 5.61 24.51
N ARG A 93 20.21 4.40 23.97
CA ARG A 93 20.65 3.21 24.72
C ARG A 93 21.98 3.40 25.45
N PRO A 94 23.07 3.89 24.82
CA PRO A 94 24.32 4.11 25.53
C PRO A 94 24.24 5.21 26.58
N LEU A 95 23.46 6.28 26.35
CA LEU A 95 23.23 7.33 27.35
C LEU A 95 22.52 6.79 28.59
N LEU A 96 21.51 5.94 28.39
CA LEU A 96 20.83 5.26 29.50
C LEU A 96 21.79 4.33 30.25
N LEU A 97 22.60 3.54 29.55
CA LEU A 97 23.55 2.64 30.21
C LEU A 97 24.60 3.39 31.03
N ASP A 98 25.13 4.49 30.50
CA ASP A 98 26.09 5.34 31.20
C ASP A 98 25.47 5.95 32.47
N ALA A 99 24.25 6.48 32.37
CA ALA A 99 23.54 7.04 33.53
C ALA A 99 23.18 5.99 34.61
N LEU A 100 23.04 4.72 34.21
CA LEU A 100 22.66 3.63 35.11
C LEU A 100 23.88 2.86 35.66
N ALA A 101 25.08 3.08 35.13
CA ALA A 101 26.30 2.37 35.51
C ALA A 101 26.70 2.55 36.99
N ASP A 102 26.44 3.75 37.54
CA ASP A 102 26.79 4.10 38.93
C ASP A 102 25.71 3.75 39.97
N ILE A 103 24.61 3.12 39.54
CA ILE A 103 23.49 2.80 40.43
C ILE A 103 23.70 1.40 41.04
N SER A 104 23.59 1.32 42.37
CA SER A 104 23.53 0.03 43.07
C SER A 104 22.14 -0.57 42.94
N PHE A 105 22.05 -1.70 42.25
CA PHE A 105 20.80 -2.45 42.10
C PHE A 105 20.64 -3.48 43.24
N PRO A 106 19.40 -3.77 43.67
CA PRO A 106 19.11 -4.88 44.58
C PRO A 106 19.54 -6.24 44.02
N GLU A 107 19.86 -7.21 44.88
CA GLU A 107 20.32 -8.56 44.47
C GLU A 107 19.33 -9.33 43.57
N ASN A 108 18.04 -8.98 43.62
CA ASN A 108 16.98 -9.59 42.81
C ASN A 108 16.75 -8.88 41.45
N ILE A 109 17.53 -7.84 41.13
CA ILE A 109 17.39 -7.06 39.91
C ILE A 109 18.71 -7.09 39.16
N GLU A 110 18.69 -7.68 37.96
CA GLU A 110 19.85 -7.68 37.07
C GLU A 110 20.09 -6.27 36.50
N PRO A 111 21.34 -5.75 36.56
CA PRO A 111 21.68 -4.47 35.96
C PRO A 111 21.44 -4.46 34.44
N PRO A 112 21.03 -3.32 33.87
CA PRO A 112 20.79 -3.22 32.43
C PRO A 112 22.09 -3.37 31.63
N THR A 113 22.02 -4.09 30.50
CA THR A 113 23.11 -4.26 29.54
C THR A 113 22.69 -3.76 28.15
N ASN A 114 23.62 -3.72 27.19
CA ASN A 114 23.33 -3.36 25.80
C ASN A 114 22.18 -4.17 25.18
N GLU A 115 22.01 -5.43 25.60
CA GLU A 115 20.99 -6.34 25.06
C GLU A 115 19.68 -6.27 25.86
N THR A 116 19.75 -5.91 27.14
CA THR A 116 18.60 -5.97 28.06
C THR A 116 17.99 -4.61 28.40
N ILE A 117 18.62 -3.48 28.00
CA ILE A 117 18.19 -2.13 28.36
C ILE A 117 16.74 -1.82 27.96
N ASP A 118 16.30 -2.24 26.78
CA ASP A 118 14.93 -1.96 26.32
C ASP A 118 13.89 -2.69 27.17
N THR A 119 14.13 -3.98 27.44
CA THR A 119 13.28 -4.80 28.33
C THR A 119 13.30 -4.27 29.75
N PHE A 120 14.46 -3.84 30.25
CA PHE A 120 14.59 -3.20 31.56
C PHE A 120 13.75 -1.93 31.65
N MET A 121 13.80 -1.05 30.64
CA MET A 121 13.01 0.20 30.63
C MET A 121 11.49 -0.06 30.55
N ILE A 122 11.07 -1.10 29.82
CA ILE A 122 9.66 -1.55 29.80
C ILE A 122 9.24 -2.07 31.19
N ASN A 123 10.06 -2.91 31.82
CA ASN A 123 9.79 -3.45 33.15
C ASN A 123 9.77 -2.34 34.21
N LEU A 124 10.67 -1.36 34.11
CA LEU A 124 10.68 -0.19 34.97
C LEU A 124 9.41 0.64 34.79
N ALA A 125 8.99 0.90 33.54
CA ALA A 125 7.76 1.65 33.26
C ALA A 125 6.51 0.94 33.80
N THR A 126 6.41 -0.37 33.62
CA THR A 126 5.29 -1.17 34.16
C THR A 126 5.27 -1.21 35.68
N LEU A 127 6.45 -1.30 36.32
CA LEU A 127 6.58 -1.21 37.78
C LEU A 127 6.13 0.16 38.31
N LEU A 128 6.44 1.24 37.59
CA LEU A 128 6.01 2.59 37.95
C LEU A 128 4.50 2.80 37.78
N THR A 129 3.87 2.18 36.79
CA THR A 129 2.42 2.31 36.55
C THR A 129 1.57 1.45 37.48
N ASN A 130 2.08 0.28 37.90
CA ASN A 130 1.31 -0.68 38.70
C ASN A 130 1.32 -0.39 40.20
N GLY A 131 1.97 0.70 40.65
CA GLY A 131 2.02 1.09 42.06
C GLY A 131 3.06 0.29 42.86
N THR A 132 3.71 0.98 43.80
CA THR A 132 4.82 0.45 44.62
C THR A 132 4.30 -0.05 45.96
N ASP A 133 3.21 -0.81 45.94
CA ASP A 133 2.43 -1.18 47.14
C ASP A 133 3.09 -2.27 48.00
N THR A 134 4.24 -2.78 47.57
CA THR A 134 5.05 -3.73 48.35
C THR A 134 6.24 -2.98 48.93
N GLY A 135 6.45 -3.07 50.24
CA GLY A 135 7.50 -2.39 51.03
C GLY A 135 8.95 -2.77 50.70
N THR A 136 9.27 -2.85 49.40
CA THR A 136 10.59 -3.04 48.84
C THR A 136 11.31 -1.70 48.85
N ASP A 137 12.57 -1.67 49.28
CA ASP A 137 13.38 -0.45 49.30
C ASP A 137 13.42 0.20 47.90
N LEU A 138 12.73 1.33 47.77
CA LEU A 138 12.52 2.08 46.54
C LEU A 138 13.65 3.07 46.25
N SER A 139 14.68 3.12 47.11
CA SER A 139 15.79 4.07 46.98
C SER A 139 16.50 3.95 45.62
N TRP A 140 16.65 2.73 45.08
CA TRP A 140 17.24 2.53 43.76
C TRP A 140 16.36 3.09 42.62
N ILE A 141 15.03 3.03 42.73
CA ILE A 141 14.10 3.59 41.73
C ILE A 141 14.18 5.13 41.74
N GLU A 142 14.31 5.74 42.91
CA GLU A 142 14.52 7.19 43.02
C GLU A 142 15.86 7.61 42.41
N ASN A 143 16.91 6.83 42.62
CA ASN A 143 18.22 7.04 41.99
C ASN A 143 18.15 6.91 40.47
N VAL A 144 17.45 5.90 39.95
CA VAL A 144 17.20 5.71 38.52
C VAL A 144 16.42 6.89 37.93
N LYS A 145 15.33 7.32 38.58
CA LYS A 145 14.55 8.50 38.15
C LYS A 145 15.42 9.76 38.11
N LYS A 146 16.28 9.95 39.11
CA LYS A 146 17.20 11.09 39.20
C LYS A 146 18.33 11.03 38.17
N ALA A 147 18.80 9.84 37.82
CA ALA A 147 19.79 9.65 36.77
C ALA A 147 19.19 9.97 35.39
N ILE A 148 17.99 9.45 35.12
CA ILE A 148 17.27 9.69 33.86
C ILE A 148 16.86 11.17 33.72
N SER A 149 16.46 11.85 34.79
CA SER A 149 16.05 13.26 34.71
C SER A 149 17.20 14.23 34.40
N LYS A 150 18.45 13.78 34.55
CA LYS A 150 19.65 14.53 34.19
C LYS A 150 20.12 14.28 32.75
N LEU A 151 19.53 13.31 32.06
CA LEU A 151 19.91 13.01 30.68
C LEU A 151 19.48 14.13 29.74
N ASP A 152 20.42 14.55 28.91
CA ASP A 152 20.16 15.49 27.83
C ASP A 152 19.70 14.74 26.58
N PHE A 153 18.39 14.68 26.37
CA PHE A 153 17.79 14.05 25.20
C PHE A 153 17.91 14.88 23.91
N SER A 154 18.44 16.11 23.98
CA SER A 154 18.60 16.95 22.80
C SER A 154 19.64 16.42 21.79
N GLN A 155 20.51 15.49 22.24
CA GLN A 155 21.53 14.86 21.41
C GLN A 155 21.04 13.62 20.64
N CYS A 156 19.86 13.10 21.00
CA CYS A 156 19.26 11.92 20.39
C CYS A 156 18.55 12.24 19.07
#